data_AF-A0A3N6MTR2-F1
#
_entry.id   AF-A0A3N6MTR2-F1
#
_cell.length_a   1.000
_cell.length_b   1.000
_cell.length_c   1.000
_cell.angle_alpha   90.00
_cell.angle_beta   90.00
_cell.angle_gamma   90.00
#
_symmetry.space_group_name_H-M   'P 1'
#
loop_
_entity.id
_entity.type
_entity.pdbx_description
1 polymer ?
#
loop_
_entity_poly.entity_id
_entity_poly.type
_entity_poly.pdbx_seq_one_letter_code
_entity_poly.pdbx_strand_id
1 'polypeptide(L)'
;MDLEAPIDAWYVWIGVSAVSIVVAGVVLGLPTGPPPDATGAINTIDRVAGSPSEASASHQHDAEELRFRDGKTLELRNEHGHTHSSLTHGSVVLVTDDERLENVALGKPFDEAFRAELDRENVDATAEFVDRITDAHATADGEWHPAGDRLVVRTLRIAPERSEPGPRITAEVTDVLGDWEDHEEPTEHHATSVRIEYDGDEHDVDAVVSARGVSYGLPAETTHEAETRFRHGTDSAELEFDGREALQLPISVDVGVDDGPTCAVENVTEYRERVVLCDGRDSRDSVELAENSRQIETDPKTGEYRVTLVVAQ
;
A
#
# COMPACT_ATOMS: atom_id res chain seq x y z
N MET A 1 86.71 23.37 -20.55
CA MET A 1 85.24 23.54 -20.57
C MET A 1 84.70 22.13 -20.47
N ASP A 2 84.66 21.61 -19.25
CA ASP A 2 84.12 20.29 -18.97
C ASP A 2 82.61 20.38 -19.21
N LEU A 3 82.17 19.86 -20.35
CA LEU A 3 80.76 19.62 -20.63
C LEU A 3 80.39 18.41 -19.77
N GLU A 4 79.81 18.69 -18.61
CA GLU A 4 79.19 17.69 -17.75
C GLU A 4 78.33 16.75 -18.60
N ALA A 5 78.58 15.45 -18.47
CA ALA A 5 78.13 14.40 -19.37
C ALA A 5 76.59 14.42 -19.58
N PRO A 6 76.09 13.90 -20.73
CA PRO A 6 74.67 13.89 -21.11
C PRO A 6 73.88 12.84 -20.32
N ILE A 7 73.94 12.91 -18.99
CA ILE A 7 73.09 12.16 -18.08
C ILE A 7 71.63 12.64 -18.21
N ASP A 8 71.40 13.84 -18.72
CA ASP A 8 70.10 14.51 -18.66
C ASP A 8 69.05 14.02 -19.66
N ALA A 9 69.44 13.56 -20.86
CA ALA A 9 68.46 13.40 -21.95
C ALA A 9 67.42 12.29 -21.69
N TRP A 10 67.81 11.17 -21.09
CA TRP A 10 66.89 10.05 -20.86
C TRP A 10 66.00 10.26 -19.63
N TYR A 11 66.53 10.86 -18.56
CA TYR A 11 65.75 11.24 -17.37
C TYR A 11 64.73 12.33 -17.72
N VAL A 12 65.10 13.29 -18.56
CA VAL A 12 64.17 14.29 -19.10
C VAL A 12 63.07 13.62 -19.92
N TRP A 13 63.41 12.66 -20.79
CA TRP A 13 62.41 11.95 -21.60
C TRP A 13 61.40 11.19 -20.73
N ILE A 14 61.88 10.44 -19.72
CA ILE A 14 61.00 9.73 -18.78
C ILE A 14 60.17 10.71 -17.96
N GLY A 15 60.76 11.80 -17.48
CA GLY A 15 60.04 12.84 -16.74
C GLY A 15 58.91 13.45 -17.57
N VAL A 16 59.19 13.79 -18.84
CA VAL A 16 58.19 14.33 -19.77
C VAL A 16 57.11 13.30 -20.09
N SER A 17 57.45 12.03 -20.32
CA SER A 17 56.46 10.98 -20.54
C SER A 17 55.56 10.77 -19.33
N ALA A 18 56.13 10.73 -18.12
CA ALA A 18 55.37 10.59 -16.87
C ALA A 18 54.42 11.78 -16.67
N VAL A 19 54.90 13.02 -16.84
CA VAL A 19 54.06 14.22 -16.78
C VAL A 19 52.97 14.20 -17.85
N SER A 20 53.28 13.75 -19.07
CA SER A 20 52.29 13.67 -20.16
C SER A 20 51.19 12.66 -19.85
N ILE A 21 51.53 11.51 -19.28
CA ILE A 21 50.54 10.50 -18.83
C ILE A 21 49.67 11.08 -17.72
N VAL A 22 50.27 11.77 -16.75
CA VAL A 22 49.52 12.43 -15.66
C VAL A 22 48.56 13.49 -16.22
N VAL A 23 49.04 14.36 -17.11
CA VAL A 23 48.21 15.40 -17.75
C VAL A 23 47.11 14.77 -18.60
N ALA A 24 47.43 13.73 -19.39
CA ALA A 24 46.43 13.01 -20.18
C ALA A 24 45.38 12.36 -19.28
N GLY A 25 45.77 11.76 -18.15
CA GLY A 25 44.84 11.21 -17.17
C GLY A 25 43.92 12.28 -16.57
N VAL A 26 44.44 13.47 -16.28
CA VAL A 26 43.62 14.61 -15.81
C VAL A 26 42.64 15.05 -16.90
N VAL A 27 43.11 15.24 -18.14
CA VAL A 27 42.26 15.69 -19.26
C VAL A 27 41.16 14.66 -19.56
N LEU A 28 41.47 13.37 -19.53
CA LEU A 28 40.50 12.29 -19.75
C LEU A 28 39.54 12.08 -18.58
N GLY A 29 39.89 12.55 -17.37
CA GLY A 29 39.03 12.50 -16.19
C GLY A 29 38.13 13.72 -15.99
N LEU A 30 38.19 14.71 -16.88
CA LEU A 30 37.28 15.86 -16.82
C LEU A 30 35.89 15.47 -17.34
N PRO A 31 34.80 15.98 -16.72
CA PRO A 31 33.44 15.76 -17.19
C PRO A 31 33.30 16.23 -18.64
N THR A 32 32.78 15.35 -19.50
CA THR A 32 32.56 15.64 -20.93
C THR A 32 31.21 16.29 -21.22
N GLY A 33 30.32 16.34 -20.22
CA GLY A 33 28.99 16.95 -20.28
C GLY A 33 28.66 17.75 -19.01
N PRO A 34 27.52 18.47 -19.02
CA PRO A 34 27.02 19.15 -17.83
C PRO A 34 26.36 18.14 -16.86
N PRO A 35 26.35 18.43 -15.55
CA PRO A 35 25.53 17.68 -14.61
C PRO A 35 24.02 17.92 -14.87
N PRO A 36 23.12 17.02 -14.44
CA PRO A 36 21.69 17.13 -14.72
C PRO A 36 21.03 18.32 -14.03
N ASP A 37 19.98 18.90 -14.61
CA ASP A 37 19.27 20.07 -14.05
C ASP A 37 18.14 19.69 -13.08
N ALA A 38 18.49 19.34 -11.84
CA ALA A 38 17.50 19.07 -10.79
C ALA A 38 16.62 20.29 -10.46
N THR A 39 17.13 21.52 -10.67
CA THR A 39 16.37 22.74 -10.39
C THR A 39 15.24 22.92 -11.40
N GLY A 40 15.52 22.71 -12.69
CA GLY A 40 14.51 22.73 -13.76
C GLY A 40 13.42 21.69 -13.56
N ALA A 41 13.79 20.48 -13.17
CA ALA A 41 12.85 19.39 -12.86
C ALA A 41 11.94 19.76 -11.68
N ILE A 42 12.52 20.20 -10.55
CA ILE A 42 11.76 20.62 -9.37
C ILE A 42 10.83 21.81 -9.67
N ASN A 43 11.28 22.81 -10.42
CA ASN A 43 10.42 23.94 -10.81
C ASN A 43 9.20 23.50 -11.64
N THR A 44 9.33 22.41 -12.40
CA THR A 44 8.21 21.83 -13.15
C THR A 44 7.25 21.12 -12.21
N ILE A 45 7.77 20.34 -11.26
CA ILE A 45 6.99 19.64 -10.25
C ILE A 45 6.27 20.63 -9.34
N ASP A 46 6.96 21.62 -8.77
CA ASP A 46 6.39 22.67 -7.91
C ASP A 46 5.24 23.43 -8.60
N ARG A 47 5.33 23.64 -9.92
CA ARG A 47 4.24 24.27 -10.69
C ARG A 47 2.98 23.42 -10.72
N VAL A 48 3.13 22.10 -10.86
CA VAL A 48 2.01 21.14 -10.89
C VAL A 48 1.48 20.90 -9.48
N ALA A 49 2.38 20.60 -8.54
CA ALA A 49 2.08 20.44 -7.12
C ALA A 49 1.53 21.72 -6.46
N GLY A 50 1.75 22.89 -7.03
CA GLY A 50 1.16 24.17 -6.59
C GLY A 50 -0.17 24.53 -7.26
N SER A 51 -0.62 23.74 -8.25
CA SER A 51 -1.83 24.04 -9.02
C SER A 51 -3.11 23.86 -8.19
N PRO A 52 -4.04 24.84 -8.17
CA PRO A 52 -5.30 24.69 -7.46
C PRO A 52 -6.23 23.64 -8.08
N SER A 53 -5.97 23.21 -9.31
CA SER A 53 -6.75 22.20 -10.03
C SER A 53 -5.86 21.04 -10.46
N GLU A 54 -6.46 19.92 -10.89
CA GLU A 54 -5.71 18.83 -11.51
C GLU A 54 -4.84 19.37 -12.65
N ALA A 55 -3.59 18.93 -12.66
CA ALA A 55 -2.59 19.42 -13.59
C ALA A 55 -1.59 18.31 -13.90
N SER A 56 -1.03 18.35 -15.10
CA SER A 56 0.08 17.50 -15.48
C SER A 56 1.13 18.28 -16.27
N ALA A 57 2.37 17.84 -16.16
CA ALA A 57 3.48 18.36 -16.94
C ALA A 57 4.49 17.25 -17.19
N SER A 58 5.38 17.50 -18.17
CA SER A 58 6.55 16.65 -18.36
C SER A 58 7.81 17.49 -18.48
N HIS A 59 8.93 16.93 -18.06
CA HIS A 59 10.24 17.57 -18.06
C HIS A 59 11.28 16.61 -18.62
N GLN A 60 12.01 17.01 -19.66
CA GLN A 60 13.14 16.23 -20.19
C GLN A 60 14.39 16.50 -19.35
N HIS A 61 15.24 15.50 -19.18
CA HIS A 61 16.50 15.62 -18.46
C HIS A 61 17.56 14.64 -18.98
N ASP A 62 18.82 14.89 -18.64
CA ASP A 62 19.96 14.04 -19.00
C ASP A 62 20.49 13.22 -17.80
N ALA A 63 19.63 12.94 -16.81
CA ALA A 63 19.97 12.09 -15.68
C ALA A 63 19.90 10.61 -16.08
N GLU A 64 20.82 9.79 -15.56
CA GLU A 64 20.77 8.33 -15.70
C GLU A 64 19.94 7.72 -14.58
N GLU A 65 20.06 8.29 -13.38
CA GLU A 65 19.35 7.84 -12.19
C GLU A 65 18.81 9.04 -11.41
N LEU A 66 17.68 8.80 -10.74
CA LEU A 66 17.02 9.77 -9.89
C LEU A 66 16.63 9.16 -8.55
N ARG A 67 16.38 10.02 -7.59
CA ARG A 67 15.86 9.65 -6.28
C ARG A 67 15.04 10.79 -5.69
N PHE A 68 13.96 10.45 -4.99
CA PHE A 68 13.34 11.36 -4.03
C PHE A 68 13.75 11.01 -2.59
N ARG A 69 13.95 12.03 -1.76
CA ARG A 69 14.08 11.90 -0.29
C ARG A 69 12.93 12.60 0.41
N ASP A 70 12.28 11.88 1.31
CA ASP A 70 11.09 12.30 2.06
C ASP A 70 9.97 12.86 1.16
N GLY A 71 9.93 12.44 -0.11
CA GLY A 71 9.04 13.01 -1.14
C GLY A 71 9.25 14.50 -1.45
N LYS A 72 10.38 15.10 -1.03
CA LYS A 72 10.63 16.55 -1.17
C LYS A 72 11.87 16.92 -1.94
N THR A 73 12.94 16.15 -1.80
CA THR A 73 14.22 16.47 -2.44
C THR A 73 14.46 15.54 -3.60
N LEU A 74 14.48 16.08 -4.81
CA LEU A 74 14.89 15.37 -6.01
C LEU A 74 16.41 15.43 -6.11
N GLU A 75 17.02 14.28 -6.29
CA GLU A 75 18.41 14.12 -6.68
C GLU A 75 18.50 13.47 -8.05
N LEU A 76 19.37 14.02 -8.89
CA LEU A 76 19.66 13.49 -10.21
C LEU A 76 21.16 13.23 -10.32
N ARG A 77 21.54 12.13 -10.97
CA ARG A 77 22.94 11.87 -11.31
C ARG A 77 23.09 11.30 -12.71
N ASN A 78 24.23 11.59 -13.31
CA ASN A 78 24.74 10.97 -14.53
C ASN A 78 26.27 10.83 -14.41
N GLU A 79 26.92 10.31 -15.45
CA GLU A 79 28.39 10.20 -15.50
C GLU A 79 29.14 11.54 -15.34
N HIS A 80 28.47 12.69 -15.54
CA HIS A 80 29.06 14.03 -15.48
C HIS A 80 28.85 14.76 -14.14
N GLY A 81 27.97 14.27 -13.28
CA GLY A 81 27.81 14.81 -11.93
C GLY A 81 26.50 14.47 -11.23
N HIS A 82 26.34 15.09 -10.07
CA HIS A 82 25.20 14.92 -9.18
C HIS A 82 24.65 16.28 -8.79
N THR A 83 23.33 16.44 -8.87
CA THR A 83 22.62 17.65 -8.47
C THR A 83 21.41 17.30 -7.63
N HIS A 84 20.97 18.26 -6.83
CA HIS A 84 19.79 18.11 -6.01
C HIS A 84 19.03 19.42 -5.92
N SER A 85 17.71 19.33 -5.75
CA SER A 85 16.84 20.47 -5.49
C SER A 85 15.63 20.00 -4.68
N SER A 86 15.01 20.90 -3.92
CA SER A 86 13.90 20.56 -3.03
C SER A 86 12.64 21.33 -3.41
N LEU A 87 11.50 20.65 -3.30
CA LEU A 87 10.18 21.25 -3.49
C LEU A 87 9.92 22.36 -2.49
N THR A 88 9.25 23.40 -2.97
CA THR A 88 8.73 24.47 -2.13
C THR A 88 7.35 24.11 -1.57
N HIS A 89 6.55 23.37 -2.34
CA HIS A 89 5.16 23.04 -1.97
C HIS A 89 4.91 21.53 -1.98
N GLY A 90 4.24 21.06 -0.93
CA GLY A 90 3.76 19.69 -0.81
C GLY A 90 4.86 18.64 -0.71
N SER A 91 4.47 17.41 -1.02
CA SER A 91 5.30 16.22 -1.16
C SER A 91 4.84 15.46 -2.40
N VAL A 92 5.72 14.67 -2.99
CA VAL A 92 5.40 13.85 -4.16
C VAL A 92 5.69 12.38 -3.92
N VAL A 93 5.01 11.53 -4.67
CA VAL A 93 5.28 10.09 -4.72
C VAL A 93 5.92 9.76 -6.05
N LEU A 94 7.16 9.28 -5.98
CA LEU A 94 7.78 8.60 -7.11
C LEU A 94 7.10 7.23 -7.25
N VAL A 95 6.45 7.01 -8.37
CA VAL A 95 5.80 5.74 -8.68
C VAL A 95 6.78 4.89 -9.47
N THR A 96 7.17 3.77 -8.86
CA THR A 96 8.01 2.73 -9.46
C THR A 96 7.34 1.39 -9.20
N ASP A 97 7.31 0.52 -10.21
CA ASP A 97 6.84 -0.87 -10.08
C ASP A 97 5.36 -1.01 -9.64
N ASP A 98 4.52 0.03 -9.83
CA ASP A 98 3.06 -0.05 -9.73
C ASP A 98 2.42 0.44 -11.04
N GLU A 99 2.13 -0.52 -11.93
CA GLU A 99 1.54 -0.23 -13.25
C GLU A 99 0.22 0.55 -13.15
N ARG A 100 -0.57 0.38 -12.09
CA ARG A 100 -1.87 1.04 -11.95
C ARG A 100 -1.67 2.51 -11.62
N LEU A 101 -0.82 2.84 -10.65
CA LEU A 101 -0.45 4.20 -10.32
C LEU A 101 0.31 4.88 -11.46
N GLU A 102 1.17 4.16 -12.17
CA GLU A 102 1.87 4.68 -13.36
C GLU A 102 0.85 5.09 -14.44
N ASN A 103 -0.13 4.24 -14.73
CA ASN A 103 -1.18 4.56 -15.69
C ASN A 103 -1.99 5.80 -15.27
N VAL A 104 -2.30 5.93 -13.98
CA VAL A 104 -2.99 7.11 -13.45
C VAL A 104 -2.10 8.35 -13.60
N ALA A 105 -0.82 8.30 -13.24
CA ALA A 105 0.12 9.41 -13.42
C ALA A 105 0.25 9.83 -14.90
N LEU A 106 0.17 8.86 -15.82
CA LEU A 106 0.26 9.07 -17.27
C LEU A 106 -1.04 9.52 -17.96
N GLY A 107 -2.15 9.63 -17.22
CA GLY A 107 -3.38 10.21 -17.76
C GLY A 107 -4.64 9.37 -17.60
N LYS A 108 -4.55 8.10 -17.19
CA LYS A 108 -5.74 7.28 -16.95
C LYS A 108 -6.60 7.92 -15.85
N PRO A 109 -7.92 8.06 -16.03
CA PRO A 109 -8.83 8.50 -14.97
C PRO A 109 -8.84 7.53 -13.78
N PHE A 110 -9.03 8.06 -12.57
CA PHE A 110 -9.11 7.26 -11.34
C PHE A 110 -10.21 6.20 -11.42
N ASP A 111 -11.41 6.61 -11.84
CA ASP A 111 -12.59 5.76 -11.98
C ASP A 111 -12.38 4.62 -12.98
N GLU A 112 -11.53 4.83 -13.98
CA GLU A 112 -11.16 3.78 -14.91
C GLU A 112 -10.08 2.84 -14.37
N ALA A 113 -9.12 3.36 -13.60
CA ALA A 113 -8.03 2.59 -13.04
C ALA A 113 -8.46 1.71 -11.86
N PHE A 114 -9.44 2.17 -11.07
CA PHE A 114 -9.96 1.51 -9.88
C PHE A 114 -11.41 1.02 -10.07
N ARG A 115 -11.84 0.82 -11.32
CA ARG A 115 -13.20 0.36 -11.64
C ARG A 115 -13.57 -0.94 -10.93
N ALA A 116 -12.63 -1.88 -10.81
CA ALA A 116 -12.92 -3.16 -10.20
C ALA A 116 -13.27 -3.02 -8.72
N GLU A 117 -12.66 -2.08 -8.02
CA GLU A 117 -12.96 -1.74 -6.63
C GLU A 117 -14.25 -0.92 -6.54
N LEU A 118 -14.44 0.08 -7.42
CA LEU A 118 -15.68 0.86 -7.49
C LEU A 118 -16.93 0.03 -7.82
N ASP A 119 -16.78 -1.07 -8.56
CA ASP A 119 -17.88 -1.99 -8.89
C ASP A 119 -18.20 -2.96 -7.73
N ARG A 120 -17.42 -2.97 -6.64
CA ARG A 120 -17.63 -3.83 -5.46
C ARG A 120 -18.14 -3.02 -4.28
N GLU A 121 -19.27 -3.43 -3.72
CA GLU A 121 -19.91 -2.73 -2.59
C GLU A 121 -19.10 -2.81 -1.29
N ASN A 122 -18.16 -3.75 -1.19
CA ASN A 122 -17.37 -4.02 0.01
C ASN A 122 -15.91 -3.54 -0.08
N VAL A 123 -15.55 -2.75 -1.10
CA VAL A 123 -14.19 -2.24 -1.26
C VAL A 123 -14.23 -0.73 -1.44
N ASP A 124 -13.56 -0.02 -0.54
CA ASP A 124 -13.32 1.41 -0.69
C ASP A 124 -12.18 1.62 -1.71
N ALA A 125 -12.54 2.04 -2.92
CA ALA A 125 -11.57 2.20 -4.00
C ALA A 125 -10.60 3.36 -3.73
N THR A 126 -11.06 4.37 -3.00
CA THR A 126 -10.24 5.50 -2.58
C THR A 126 -9.21 5.07 -1.53
N ALA A 127 -9.58 4.21 -0.59
CA ALA A 127 -8.68 3.65 0.39
C ALA A 127 -7.60 2.77 -0.24
N GLU A 128 -7.97 1.89 -1.17
CA GLU A 128 -7.02 1.08 -1.94
C GLU A 128 -6.03 1.97 -2.72
N PHE A 129 -6.49 3.10 -3.26
CA PHE A 129 -5.61 4.07 -3.92
C PHE A 129 -4.64 4.74 -2.94
N VAL A 130 -5.13 5.18 -1.78
CA VAL A 130 -4.31 5.81 -0.72
C VAL A 130 -3.26 4.83 -0.17
N ASP A 131 -3.64 3.57 0.01
CA ASP A 131 -2.76 2.49 0.46
C ASP A 131 -1.60 2.29 -0.54
N ARG A 132 -1.93 2.16 -1.83
CA ARG A 132 -0.92 2.07 -2.90
C ARG A 132 0.02 3.26 -2.96
N ILE A 133 -0.48 4.47 -2.73
CA ILE A 133 0.36 5.68 -2.66
C ILE A 133 1.37 5.56 -1.51
N THR A 134 0.90 5.07 -0.37
CA THR A 134 1.71 4.91 0.84
C THR A 134 2.78 3.82 0.64
N ASP A 135 2.41 2.69 0.05
CA ASP A 135 3.32 1.60 -0.30
C ASP A 135 4.36 2.01 -1.35
N ALA A 136 3.92 2.71 -2.40
CA ALA A 136 4.81 3.22 -3.44
C ALA A 136 5.82 4.21 -2.84
N HIS A 137 5.38 5.11 -1.95
CA HIS A 137 6.28 6.01 -1.26
C HIS A 137 7.27 5.27 -0.36
N ALA A 138 6.80 4.32 0.46
CA ALA A 138 7.64 3.56 1.36
C ALA A 138 8.70 2.72 0.63
N THR A 139 8.37 2.24 -0.56
CA THR A 139 9.27 1.42 -1.39
C THR A 139 10.27 2.28 -2.16
N ALA A 140 9.82 3.39 -2.75
CA ALA A 140 10.65 4.18 -3.65
C ALA A 140 11.51 5.24 -2.94
N ASP A 141 11.09 5.75 -1.77
CA ASP A 141 11.76 6.88 -1.12
C ASP A 141 13.17 6.51 -0.63
N GLY A 142 14.13 7.40 -0.87
CA GLY A 142 15.51 7.21 -0.46
C GLY A 142 16.35 6.32 -1.39
N GLU A 143 15.73 5.67 -2.37
CA GLU A 143 16.38 4.75 -3.31
C GLU A 143 16.67 5.39 -4.68
N TRP A 144 17.73 4.92 -5.33
CA TRP A 144 18.10 5.35 -6.68
C TRP A 144 17.38 4.47 -7.71
N HIS A 145 16.71 5.12 -8.65
CA HIS A 145 15.95 4.48 -9.72
C HIS A 145 16.42 4.97 -11.08
N PRO A 146 16.32 4.16 -12.15
CA PRO A 146 16.54 4.63 -13.51
C PRO A 146 15.68 5.85 -13.82
N ALA A 147 16.29 6.91 -14.34
CA ALA A 147 15.59 8.19 -14.55
C ALA A 147 14.85 8.28 -15.90
N GLY A 148 15.21 7.42 -16.87
CA GLY A 148 14.73 7.56 -18.24
C GLY A 148 15.20 8.89 -18.88
N ASP A 149 14.47 9.37 -19.88
CA ASP A 149 14.73 10.63 -20.57
C ASP A 149 13.76 11.75 -20.12
N ARG A 150 12.69 11.38 -19.39
CA ARG A 150 11.59 12.29 -19.05
C ARG A 150 10.92 11.96 -17.74
N LEU A 151 10.70 13.00 -16.93
CA LEU A 151 9.79 12.99 -15.79
C LEU A 151 8.39 13.41 -16.23
N VAL A 152 7.37 12.65 -15.83
CA VAL A 152 5.96 13.03 -15.92
C VAL A 152 5.43 13.25 -14.52
N VAL A 153 4.80 14.39 -14.28
CA VAL A 153 4.18 14.74 -13.00
C VAL A 153 2.70 14.99 -13.19
N ARG A 154 1.87 14.48 -12.28
CA ARG A 154 0.43 14.69 -12.27
C ARG A 154 -0.08 14.91 -10.84
N THR A 155 -0.83 15.99 -10.64
CA THR A 155 -1.60 16.22 -9.42
C THR A 155 -3.06 15.85 -9.66
N LEU A 156 -3.62 15.07 -8.75
CA LEU A 156 -4.98 14.53 -8.79
C LEU A 156 -5.80 15.04 -7.61
N ARG A 157 -7.13 15.06 -7.77
CA ARG A 157 -8.07 15.30 -6.68
C ARG A 157 -9.06 14.15 -6.62
N ILE A 158 -9.03 13.39 -5.53
CA ILE A 158 -9.91 12.24 -5.33
C ILE A 158 -10.82 12.56 -4.14
N ALA A 159 -12.13 12.42 -4.33
CA ALA A 159 -13.06 12.56 -3.21
C ALA A 159 -12.95 11.33 -2.31
N PRO A 160 -12.97 11.48 -0.97
CA PRO A 160 -13.10 10.33 -0.09
C PRO A 160 -14.39 9.59 -0.41
N GLU A 161 -14.29 8.28 -0.57
CA GLU A 161 -15.46 7.43 -0.47
C GLU A 161 -15.93 7.45 0.98
N ARG A 162 -17.18 7.85 1.19
CA ARG A 162 -17.81 7.72 2.49
C ARG A 162 -18.36 6.31 2.56
N SER A 163 -17.50 5.37 2.90
CA SER A 163 -17.92 4.04 3.29
C SER A 163 -18.57 4.17 4.67
N GLU A 164 -19.87 3.86 4.77
CA GLU A 164 -20.50 3.72 6.09
C GLU A 164 -19.80 2.55 6.80
N PRO A 165 -19.36 2.71 8.06
CA PRO A 165 -18.66 1.65 8.77
C PRO A 165 -19.55 0.40 8.74
N GLY A 166 -19.01 -0.70 8.20
CA GLY A 166 -19.71 -1.97 8.18
C GLY A 166 -20.00 -2.48 9.59
N PRO A 167 -20.86 -3.49 9.76
CA PRO A 167 -21.12 -4.04 11.08
C PRO A 167 -19.86 -4.73 11.63
N ARG A 168 -19.66 -4.61 12.94
CA ARG A 168 -18.71 -5.44 13.67
C ARG A 168 -19.38 -6.77 14.00
N ILE A 169 -18.83 -7.86 13.50
CA ILE A 169 -19.36 -9.22 13.69
C ILE A 169 -18.29 -10.07 14.37
N THR A 170 -18.63 -10.65 15.52
CA THR A 170 -17.76 -11.59 16.24
C THR A 170 -18.45 -12.93 16.43
N ALA A 171 -17.68 -14.02 16.48
CA ALA A 171 -18.18 -15.34 16.83
C ALA A 171 -17.47 -15.88 18.07
N GLU A 172 -18.20 -16.66 18.85
CA GLU A 172 -17.72 -17.31 20.08
C GLU A 172 -18.30 -18.72 20.13
N VAL A 173 -17.46 -19.74 20.33
CA VAL A 173 -17.93 -21.09 20.66
C VAL A 173 -18.38 -21.06 22.12
N THR A 174 -19.69 -21.14 22.37
CA THR A 174 -20.30 -20.96 23.70
C THR A 174 -20.43 -22.26 24.49
N ASP A 175 -20.61 -23.39 23.78
CA ASP A 175 -20.75 -24.72 24.37
C ASP A 175 -20.05 -25.80 23.52
N VAL A 176 -19.56 -26.87 24.17
CA VAL A 176 -19.01 -28.07 23.51
C VAL A 176 -19.51 -29.36 24.17
N LEU A 177 -19.36 -30.50 23.48
CA LEU A 177 -19.54 -31.83 24.07
C LEU A 177 -18.38 -32.21 25.00
N GLY A 178 -18.69 -32.53 26.24
CA GLY A 178 -17.74 -32.99 27.26
C GLY A 178 -17.62 -32.03 28.44
N ASP A 179 -16.91 -32.44 29.48
CA ASP A 179 -16.59 -31.57 30.61
C ASP A 179 -15.28 -30.84 30.29
N TRP A 180 -15.29 -29.51 30.25
CA TRP A 180 -14.10 -28.67 29.98
C TRP A 180 -13.08 -28.69 31.15
N GLU A 181 -13.24 -29.59 32.12
CA GLU A 181 -12.50 -29.59 33.38
C GLU A 181 -11.13 -30.27 33.34
N ASP A 182 -10.65 -30.79 32.20
CA ASP A 182 -9.32 -31.40 32.11
C ASP A 182 -8.48 -30.84 30.94
N HIS A 183 -7.16 -30.88 31.09
CA HIS A 183 -6.12 -30.34 30.20
C HIS A 183 -6.05 -31.01 28.79
N GLU A 184 -7.18 -31.26 28.14
CA GLU A 184 -7.29 -31.79 26.78
C GLU A 184 -6.96 -30.73 25.74
N GLU A 185 -6.45 -31.15 24.58
CA GLU A 185 -6.13 -30.22 23.50
C GLU A 185 -7.42 -29.70 22.84
N PRO A 186 -7.48 -28.42 22.43
CA PRO A 186 -8.71 -27.82 21.89
C PRO A 186 -9.32 -28.58 20.71
N THR A 187 -8.49 -29.30 19.96
CA THR A 187 -8.82 -30.12 18.79
C THR A 187 -9.60 -31.40 19.12
N GLU A 188 -9.72 -31.78 20.40
CA GLU A 188 -10.50 -32.94 20.85
C GLU A 188 -11.95 -32.55 21.20
N HIS A 189 -12.27 -31.26 21.25
CA HIS A 189 -13.60 -30.77 21.56
C HIS A 189 -14.51 -30.65 20.34
N HIS A 190 -15.82 -30.82 20.57
CA HIS A 190 -16.84 -30.69 19.55
C HIS A 190 -17.80 -29.59 19.94
N ALA A 191 -17.78 -28.46 19.23
CA ALA A 191 -18.68 -27.34 19.43
C ALA A 191 -20.14 -27.79 19.29
N THR A 192 -20.98 -27.44 20.25
CA THR A 192 -22.44 -27.65 20.23
C THR A 192 -23.22 -26.36 20.04
N SER A 193 -22.56 -25.21 20.25
CA SER A 193 -23.16 -23.92 19.98
C SER A 193 -22.10 -22.89 19.59
N VAL A 194 -22.43 -22.04 18.62
CA VAL A 194 -21.67 -20.84 18.27
C VAL A 194 -22.58 -19.64 18.40
N ARG A 195 -22.17 -18.65 19.21
CA ARG A 195 -22.83 -17.34 19.29
C ARG A 195 -22.17 -16.38 18.33
N ILE A 196 -22.99 -15.64 17.59
CA ILE A 196 -22.60 -14.59 16.68
C ILE A 196 -23.12 -13.29 17.29
N GLU A 197 -22.22 -12.35 17.59
CA GLU A 197 -22.59 -10.99 18.00
C GLU A 197 -22.47 -10.08 16.78
N TYR A 198 -23.48 -9.24 16.59
CA TYR A 198 -23.57 -8.23 15.55
C TYR A 198 -23.67 -6.87 16.23
N ASP A 199 -22.87 -5.90 15.76
CA ASP A 199 -22.92 -4.51 16.19
C ASP A 199 -22.91 -3.63 14.94
N GLY A 200 -24.05 -3.07 14.57
CA GLY A 200 -24.21 -2.25 13.37
C GLY A 200 -25.28 -1.16 13.53
N ASP A 201 -25.10 -0.01 12.90
CA ASP A 201 -25.70 1.23 13.44
C ASP A 201 -27.02 1.67 12.80
N GLU A 202 -27.41 1.17 11.62
CA GLU A 202 -28.42 1.89 10.82
C GLU A 202 -29.73 1.15 10.61
N HIS A 203 -29.70 -0.15 10.33
CA HIS A 203 -30.89 -0.92 9.95
C HIS A 203 -30.87 -2.35 10.50
N ASP A 204 -32.06 -2.93 10.65
CA ASP A 204 -32.18 -4.38 10.84
C ASP A 204 -31.71 -5.06 9.55
N VAL A 205 -30.89 -6.10 9.69
CA VAL A 205 -30.34 -6.85 8.55
C VAL A 205 -30.73 -8.31 8.64
N ASP A 206 -31.17 -8.86 7.52
CA ASP A 206 -31.31 -10.30 7.37
C ASP A 206 -29.91 -10.89 7.11
N ALA A 207 -29.61 -12.05 7.69
CA ALA A 207 -28.30 -12.67 7.62
C ALA A 207 -28.38 -14.19 7.57
N VAL A 208 -27.43 -14.80 6.87
CA VAL A 208 -27.20 -16.24 6.86
C VAL A 208 -25.92 -16.50 7.63
N VAL A 209 -26.05 -17.19 8.75
CA VAL A 209 -24.94 -17.62 9.58
C VAL A 209 -24.63 -19.07 9.27
N SER A 210 -23.36 -19.41 9.08
CA SER A 210 -22.92 -20.78 8.86
C SER A 210 -21.70 -21.16 9.68
N ALA A 211 -21.64 -22.44 10.07
CA ALA A 211 -20.46 -23.05 10.65
C ALA A 211 -20.12 -24.33 9.89
N ARG A 212 -18.83 -24.51 9.57
CA ARG A 212 -18.31 -25.64 8.80
C ARG A 212 -17.22 -26.34 9.59
N GLY A 213 -17.28 -27.66 9.65
CA GLY A 213 -16.29 -28.50 10.30
C GLY A 213 -16.61 -29.98 10.19
N VAL A 214 -15.86 -30.84 10.86
CA VAL A 214 -16.11 -32.29 10.86
C VAL A 214 -17.10 -32.63 11.98
N SER A 215 -18.28 -33.13 11.63
CA SER A 215 -19.28 -33.52 12.66
C SER A 215 -18.86 -34.78 13.42
N TYR A 216 -19.27 -34.87 14.69
CA TYR A 216 -18.99 -36.01 15.56
C TYR A 216 -19.35 -37.35 14.91
N GLY A 217 -18.33 -38.20 14.71
CA GLY A 217 -18.50 -39.55 14.16
C GLY A 217 -18.72 -39.63 12.64
N LEU A 218 -18.61 -38.51 11.91
CA LEU A 218 -18.62 -38.46 10.45
C LEU A 218 -17.21 -38.18 9.90
N PRO A 219 -16.79 -38.80 8.79
CA PRO A 219 -15.45 -38.60 8.22
C PRO A 219 -15.35 -37.41 7.26
N ALA A 220 -16.44 -36.70 6.99
CA ALA A 220 -16.51 -35.60 6.02
C ALA A 220 -16.95 -34.31 6.70
N GLU A 221 -16.52 -33.17 6.15
CA GLU A 221 -16.98 -31.86 6.58
C GLU A 221 -18.48 -31.69 6.32
N THR A 222 -19.15 -31.09 7.30
CA THR A 222 -20.55 -30.69 7.24
C THR A 222 -20.61 -29.17 7.39
N THR A 223 -21.59 -28.54 6.74
CA THR A 223 -21.92 -27.12 6.93
C THR A 223 -23.30 -27.05 7.56
N HIS A 224 -23.41 -26.28 8.63
CA HIS A 224 -24.67 -25.94 9.29
C HIS A 224 -24.97 -24.48 9.02
N GLU A 225 -26.18 -24.18 8.58
CA GLU A 225 -26.62 -22.84 8.20
C GLU A 225 -27.92 -22.50 8.93
N ALA A 226 -28.06 -21.25 9.35
CA ALA A 226 -29.29 -20.69 9.87
C ALA A 226 -29.51 -19.27 9.34
N GLU A 227 -30.74 -19.01 8.92
CA GLU A 227 -31.21 -17.66 8.62
C GLU A 227 -31.56 -16.95 9.94
N THR A 228 -31.08 -15.72 10.10
CA THR A 228 -31.36 -14.87 11.25
C THR A 228 -31.63 -13.44 10.79
N ARG A 229 -32.17 -12.62 11.70
CA ARG A 229 -32.30 -11.18 11.52
C ARG A 229 -31.64 -10.48 12.70
N PHE A 230 -30.57 -9.75 12.44
CA PHE A 230 -29.95 -8.88 13.44
C PHE A 230 -30.68 -7.55 13.48
N ARG A 231 -31.07 -7.12 14.67
CA ARG A 231 -31.62 -5.78 14.87
C ARG A 231 -30.52 -4.73 14.84
N HIS A 232 -30.89 -3.51 14.48
CA HIS A 232 -30.00 -2.37 14.59
C HIS A 232 -29.44 -2.21 16.02
N GLY A 233 -28.19 -1.77 16.12
CA GLY A 233 -27.38 -1.78 17.34
C GLY A 233 -26.73 -3.13 17.61
N THR A 234 -26.49 -3.42 18.89
CA THR A 234 -25.92 -4.70 19.32
C THR A 234 -27.00 -5.78 19.44
N ASP A 235 -26.87 -6.85 18.66
CA ASP A 235 -27.74 -8.02 18.70
C ASP A 235 -26.92 -9.32 18.59
N SER A 236 -27.54 -10.47 18.83
CA SER A 236 -26.83 -11.76 18.74
C SER A 236 -27.72 -12.88 18.23
N ALA A 237 -27.12 -13.81 17.50
CA ALA A 237 -27.73 -15.05 17.06
C ALA A 237 -26.92 -16.24 17.60
N GLU A 238 -27.57 -17.38 17.76
CA GLU A 238 -26.93 -18.60 18.26
C GLU A 238 -27.22 -19.74 17.29
N LEU A 239 -26.16 -20.40 16.81
CA LEU A 239 -26.23 -21.56 15.94
C LEU A 239 -25.97 -22.80 16.80
N GLU A 240 -27.04 -23.53 17.10
CA GLU A 240 -27.00 -24.75 17.91
C GLU A 240 -26.82 -25.99 17.03
N PHE A 241 -26.00 -26.93 17.48
CA PHE A 241 -25.79 -28.24 16.86
C PHE A 241 -26.26 -29.33 17.81
N ASP A 242 -27.08 -30.24 17.32
CA ASP A 242 -27.42 -31.45 18.08
C ASP A 242 -26.16 -32.26 18.39
N GLY A 243 -26.15 -33.05 19.46
CA GLY A 243 -24.93 -33.76 19.89
C GLY A 243 -24.33 -34.76 18.87
N ARG A 244 -25.01 -35.09 17.77
CA ARG A 244 -24.45 -35.88 16.64
C ARG A 244 -23.93 -35.01 15.50
N GLU A 245 -24.30 -33.74 15.51
CA GLU A 245 -23.97 -32.71 14.54
C GLU A 245 -22.87 -31.78 15.06
N ALA A 246 -22.54 -31.87 16.36
CA ALA A 246 -21.47 -31.15 16.99
C ALA A 246 -20.17 -31.20 16.17
N LEU A 247 -19.58 -30.04 15.92
CA LEU A 247 -18.46 -29.86 15.00
C LEU A 247 -17.14 -29.92 15.76
N GLN A 248 -16.25 -30.82 15.36
CA GLN A 248 -14.90 -30.91 15.91
C GLN A 248 -14.12 -29.63 15.60
N LEU A 249 -13.48 -29.05 16.61
CA LEU A 249 -12.58 -27.91 16.41
C LEU A 249 -11.28 -28.37 15.72
N PRO A 250 -10.68 -27.57 14.81
CA PRO A 250 -11.12 -26.23 14.38
C PRO A 250 -12.37 -26.23 13.49
N ILE A 251 -13.17 -25.16 13.59
CA ILE A 251 -14.29 -24.88 12.68
C ILE A 251 -14.07 -23.58 11.89
N SER A 252 -14.76 -23.44 10.76
CA SER A 252 -14.88 -22.18 10.03
C SER A 252 -16.26 -21.59 10.28
N VAL A 253 -16.35 -20.28 10.45
CA VAL A 253 -17.62 -19.56 10.69
C VAL A 253 -17.75 -18.47 9.65
N ASP A 254 -18.88 -18.44 8.94
CA ASP A 254 -19.20 -17.45 7.91
C ASP A 254 -20.53 -16.76 8.28
N VAL A 255 -20.63 -15.46 8.07
CA VAL A 255 -21.85 -14.66 8.25
C VAL A 255 -22.05 -13.80 7.02
N GLY A 256 -23.02 -14.15 6.18
CA GLY A 256 -23.47 -13.33 5.05
C GLY A 256 -24.60 -12.41 5.50
N VAL A 257 -24.43 -11.10 5.35
CA VAL A 257 -25.50 -10.12 5.61
C VAL A 257 -26.15 -9.73 4.27
N ASP A 258 -27.48 -9.61 4.23
CA ASP A 258 -28.21 -9.19 3.03
C ASP A 258 -27.68 -7.84 2.52
N ASP A 259 -27.47 -7.75 1.20
CA ASP A 259 -26.89 -6.59 0.52
C ASP A 259 -25.55 -6.10 1.16
N GLY A 260 -24.84 -6.98 1.89
CA GLY A 260 -23.64 -6.67 2.65
C GLY A 260 -22.51 -7.69 2.47
N PRO A 261 -21.36 -7.49 3.15
CA PRO A 261 -20.22 -8.39 3.04
C PRO A 261 -20.50 -9.73 3.71
N THR A 262 -19.88 -10.79 3.19
CA THR A 262 -19.73 -12.05 3.94
C THR A 262 -18.51 -11.97 4.83
N CYS A 263 -18.72 -11.96 6.14
CA CYS A 263 -17.70 -11.96 7.17
C CYS A 263 -17.32 -13.40 7.51
N ALA A 264 -16.04 -13.76 7.42
CA ALA A 264 -15.61 -15.14 7.56
C ALA A 264 -14.36 -15.26 8.42
N VAL A 265 -14.28 -16.33 9.19
CA VAL A 265 -13.06 -16.74 9.88
C VAL A 265 -12.86 -18.24 9.77
N GLU A 266 -11.64 -18.63 9.44
CA GLU A 266 -11.23 -20.03 9.38
C GLU A 266 -10.44 -20.41 10.63
N ASN A 267 -10.45 -21.70 10.97
CA ASN A 267 -9.63 -22.26 12.03
C ASN A 267 -9.93 -21.71 13.44
N VAL A 268 -11.20 -21.51 13.78
CA VAL A 268 -11.61 -21.21 15.16
C VAL A 268 -11.33 -22.43 16.03
N THR A 269 -10.34 -22.32 16.91
CA THR A 269 -9.91 -23.41 17.82
C THR A 269 -10.26 -23.17 19.27
N GLU A 270 -10.64 -21.95 19.64
CA GLU A 270 -10.75 -21.54 21.04
C GLU A 270 -12.21 -21.50 21.52
N TYR A 271 -12.40 -21.78 22.81
CA TYR A 271 -13.69 -21.84 23.47
C TYR A 271 -13.88 -20.67 24.41
N ARG A 272 -15.05 -20.01 24.34
CA ARG A 272 -15.35 -18.76 25.05
C ARG A 272 -14.38 -17.61 24.75
N GLU A 273 -13.61 -17.75 23.68
CA GLU A 273 -12.79 -16.72 23.05
C GLU A 273 -13.63 -16.10 21.94
N ARG A 274 -13.73 -14.77 21.91
CA ARG A 274 -14.38 -14.08 20.80
C ARG A 274 -13.40 -13.85 19.68
N VAL A 275 -13.75 -14.33 18.50
CA VAL A 275 -12.99 -14.12 17.28
C VAL A 275 -13.72 -13.09 16.41
N VAL A 276 -12.98 -12.16 15.82
CA VAL A 276 -13.54 -11.11 14.95
C VAL A 276 -13.67 -11.65 13.53
N LEU A 277 -14.88 -11.61 12.97
CA LEU A 277 -15.16 -11.95 11.57
C LEU A 277 -15.11 -10.70 10.70
N CYS A 278 -15.67 -9.61 11.22
CA CYS A 278 -15.59 -8.26 10.66
C CYS A 278 -15.39 -7.28 11.83
N ASP A 279 -14.40 -6.40 11.77
CA ASP A 279 -14.18 -5.43 12.87
C ASP A 279 -15.06 -4.17 12.76
N GLY A 280 -15.94 -4.11 11.74
CA GLY A 280 -16.73 -2.93 11.40
C GLY A 280 -15.89 -1.73 10.90
N ARG A 281 -14.59 -1.94 10.70
CA ARG A 281 -13.60 -0.95 10.23
C ARG A 281 -12.91 -1.36 8.93
N ASP A 282 -13.36 -2.45 8.31
CA ASP A 282 -12.56 -3.15 7.28
C ASP A 282 -12.81 -2.67 5.84
N SER A 283 -13.57 -1.60 5.66
CA SER A 283 -13.19 -0.64 4.62
C SER A 283 -12.07 0.18 5.22
N ARG A 284 -10.80 -0.16 4.94
CA ARG A 284 -9.62 0.65 5.31
C ARG A 284 -10.02 2.13 5.21
N ASP A 285 -10.14 2.85 6.33
CA ASP A 285 -10.73 4.19 6.27
C ASP A 285 -9.77 5.08 5.50
N SER A 286 -10.19 5.53 4.31
CA SER A 286 -9.38 6.40 3.47
C SER A 286 -8.97 7.68 4.23
N VAL A 287 -9.77 8.11 5.22
CA VAL A 287 -9.46 9.23 6.11
C VAL A 287 -8.31 8.88 7.03
N GLU A 288 -8.36 7.74 7.73
CA GLU A 288 -7.28 7.32 8.64
C GLU A 288 -5.96 7.12 7.89
N LEU A 289 -6.00 6.49 6.71
CA LEU A 289 -4.82 6.31 5.89
C LEU A 289 -4.25 7.66 5.40
N ALA A 290 -5.11 8.58 4.96
CA ALA A 290 -4.69 9.90 4.51
C ALA A 290 -4.10 10.75 5.64
N GLU A 291 -4.66 10.70 6.86
CA GLU A 291 -4.15 11.44 8.02
C GLU A 291 -2.75 10.97 8.45
N ASN A 292 -2.44 9.69 8.23
CA ASN A 292 -1.13 9.12 8.55
C ASN A 292 -0.10 9.30 7.42
N SER A 293 -0.53 9.73 6.23
CA SER A 293 0.33 9.91 5.05
C SER A 293 0.75 11.38 4.89
N ARG A 294 2.06 11.63 4.68
CA ARG A 294 2.56 13.00 4.43
C ARG A 294 2.45 13.42 2.97
N GLN A 295 2.16 12.48 2.10
CA GLN A 295 2.12 12.62 0.65
C GLN A 295 0.74 13.06 0.17
N ILE A 296 -0.25 13.02 1.07
CA ILE A 296 -1.65 13.29 0.79
C ILE A 296 -2.04 14.57 1.55
N GLU A 297 -2.54 15.55 0.80
CA GLU A 297 -3.09 16.78 1.36
C GLU A 297 -4.62 16.71 1.31
N THR A 298 -5.31 16.95 2.42
CA THR A 298 -6.78 17.01 2.44
C THR A 298 -7.24 18.45 2.27
N ASP A 299 -8.09 18.73 1.28
CA ASP A 299 -8.70 20.05 1.09
C ASP A 299 -9.69 20.32 2.24
N PRO A 300 -9.48 21.34 3.08
CA PRO A 300 -10.31 21.57 4.27
C PRO A 300 -11.74 21.99 3.95
N LYS A 301 -12.05 22.37 2.69
CA LYS A 301 -13.40 22.78 2.28
C LYS A 301 -14.18 21.64 1.66
N THR A 302 -13.55 20.82 0.84
CA THR A 302 -14.21 19.73 0.10
C THR A 302 -14.01 18.36 0.74
N GLY A 303 -12.97 18.20 1.56
CA GLY A 303 -12.53 16.91 2.08
C GLY A 303 -11.79 16.05 1.04
N GLU A 304 -11.60 16.56 -0.18
CA GLU A 304 -10.90 15.82 -1.25
C GLU A 304 -9.43 15.62 -0.91
N TYR A 305 -8.92 14.45 -1.24
CA TYR A 305 -7.49 14.15 -1.21
C TYR A 305 -6.81 14.71 -2.44
N ARG A 306 -5.66 15.34 -2.20
CA ARG A 306 -4.77 15.87 -3.22
C ARG A 306 -3.43 15.16 -3.11
N VAL A 307 -3.04 14.52 -4.21
CA VAL A 307 -1.79 13.77 -4.32
C VAL A 307 -1.06 14.17 -5.59
N THR A 308 0.27 14.21 -5.55
CA THR A 308 1.11 14.45 -6.72
C THR A 308 1.99 13.24 -7.00
N LEU A 309 1.75 12.60 -8.14
CA LEU A 309 2.49 11.44 -8.62
C LEU A 309 3.56 11.86 -9.62
N VAL A 310 4.72 11.22 -9.57
CA VAL A 310 5.85 11.41 -10.48
C VAL A 310 6.26 10.05 -11.04
N VAL A 311 6.41 9.96 -12.37
CA VAL A 311 6.90 8.77 -13.09
C VAL A 311 8.11 9.15 -13.93
N ALA A 312 9.10 8.26 -13.97
CA ALA A 312 10.27 8.33 -14.84
C ALA A 312 10.02 7.49 -16.11
N GLN A 313 10.31 8.04 -17.29
CA GLN A 313 10.14 7.37 -18.60
C GLN A 313 11.36 7.51 -19.49
#